data_AF-A0A6P5ZF43-F1
#
_entry.id   AF-A0A6P5ZF43-F1
#
_cell.length_a   1.000
_cell.length_b   1.000
_cell.length_c   1.000
_cell.angle_alpha   90.00
_cell.angle_beta   90.00
_cell.angle_gamma   90.00
#
_symmetry.space_group_name_H-M   'P 1'
#
loop_
_entity.id
_entity.type
_entity.pdbx_description
1 polymer ?
#
loop_
_entity_poly.entity_id
_entity_poly.type
_entity_poly.pdbx_seq_one_letter_code
_entity_poly.pdbx_strand_id
1 'polypeptide(L)'
;MVNSTSSSSTANNEGAYTTITETVTFEKEIKKSKFIAIAGPVSDEHSAHSFLNLVKDPRATHNCWAYKVGDQYQSNDDGEPYGTAGRPIESAIFSSGLDRVMVVVIRYFGGIHLGSGGRFRAYSGVASDCLRNAPICLVKSKVPIGVEVPFDLLGALYHQLQSFQVEDIEEDYDNGKDGITIVSFKVDFDRVEKLEKAIKDNCSRELVLYKH
;
A
#
# COMPACT_ATOMS: atom_id res chain seq x y z
N MET A 1 -17.65 5.20 -37.07
CA MET A 1 -17.31 3.92 -36.42
C MET A 1 -17.29 4.16 -34.92
N VAL A 2 -17.92 3.29 -34.13
CA VAL A 2 -17.83 3.36 -32.66
C VAL A 2 -16.49 2.79 -32.21
N ASN A 3 -15.91 3.33 -31.13
CA ASN A 3 -14.82 2.68 -30.43
C ASN A 3 -15.12 2.78 -28.92
N SER A 4 -15.44 1.63 -28.33
CA SER A 4 -15.89 1.52 -26.95
C SER A 4 -14.70 1.63 -25.99
N THR A 5 -14.67 2.65 -25.14
CA THR A 5 -13.71 2.70 -24.03
C THR A 5 -14.28 1.89 -22.86
N SER A 6 -13.87 0.63 -22.75
CA SER A 6 -14.30 -0.28 -21.68
C SER A 6 -13.82 0.22 -20.31
N SER A 7 -14.73 0.34 -19.35
CA SER A 7 -14.42 0.60 -17.94
C SER A 7 -13.73 -0.61 -17.31
N SER A 8 -12.40 -0.61 -17.26
CA SER A 8 -11.61 -1.59 -16.52
C SER A 8 -11.65 -1.27 -15.03
N SER A 9 -12.45 -2.02 -14.27
CA SER A 9 -12.50 -1.96 -12.81
C SER A 9 -11.14 -2.27 -12.18
N THR A 10 -10.60 -1.33 -11.40
CA THR A 10 -9.43 -1.56 -10.54
C THR A 10 -9.81 -2.49 -9.39
N ALA A 11 -9.65 -3.80 -9.61
CA ALA A 11 -9.75 -4.80 -8.56
C ALA A 11 -8.68 -4.53 -7.48
N ASN A 12 -9.04 -4.74 -6.21
CA ASN A 12 -8.11 -4.56 -5.10
C ASN A 12 -6.96 -5.58 -5.18
N ASN A 13 -5.77 -5.17 -4.77
CA ASN A 13 -4.64 -6.10 -4.64
C ASN A 13 -4.80 -6.90 -3.34
N GLU A 14 -5.30 -8.13 -3.44
CA GLU A 14 -5.70 -9.00 -2.32
C GLU A 14 -4.51 -9.64 -1.60
N GLY A 15 -3.61 -8.81 -1.05
CA GLY A 15 -2.43 -9.26 -0.33
C GLY A 15 -2.08 -8.42 0.87
N ALA A 16 -1.15 -8.92 1.69
CA ALA A 16 -0.46 -8.12 2.68
C ALA A 16 0.74 -7.41 2.04
N TYR A 17 0.95 -6.14 2.37
CA TYR A 17 2.03 -5.31 1.84
C TYR A 17 2.68 -4.48 2.94
N THR A 18 3.98 -4.23 2.82
CA THR A 18 4.70 -3.35 3.75
C THR A 18 4.75 -1.94 3.20
N THR A 19 4.43 -0.94 4.01
CA THR A 19 4.49 0.48 3.63
C THR A 19 5.13 1.31 4.75
N ILE A 20 5.30 2.62 4.53
CA ILE A 20 5.84 3.56 5.52
C ILE A 20 4.73 4.29 6.25
N THR A 21 4.88 4.54 7.56
CA THR A 21 3.78 5.10 8.38
C THR A 21 3.67 6.62 8.35
N GLU A 22 4.75 7.33 7.99
CA GLU A 22 4.80 8.79 7.97
C GLU A 22 5.72 9.31 6.85
N THR A 23 5.81 10.64 6.71
CA THR A 23 6.73 11.28 5.75
C THR A 23 8.13 11.37 6.33
N VAL A 24 9.10 10.69 5.71
CA VAL A 24 10.51 10.73 6.08
C VAL A 24 11.31 11.61 5.11
N THR A 25 12.39 12.22 5.58
CA THR A 25 13.32 13.04 4.77
C THR A 25 14.76 12.65 5.06
N PHE A 26 15.59 12.56 4.01
CA PHE A 26 17.02 12.27 4.10
C PHE A 26 17.82 13.14 3.13
N GLU A 27 18.89 13.77 3.62
CA GLU A 27 19.73 14.70 2.85
C GLU A 27 21.17 14.19 2.68
N LYS A 28 21.75 14.42 1.49
CA LYS A 28 23.14 14.06 1.18
C LYS A 28 23.75 15.04 0.17
N GLU A 29 24.96 15.54 0.44
CA GLU A 29 25.74 16.25 -0.57
C GLU A 29 26.63 15.28 -1.36
N ILE A 30 26.61 15.40 -2.69
CA ILE A 30 27.42 14.60 -3.61
C ILE A 30 28.06 15.52 -4.65
N LYS A 31 29.39 15.71 -4.54
CA LYS A 31 30.18 16.66 -5.36
C LYS A 31 29.53 18.06 -5.41
N LYS A 32 29.33 18.72 -4.26
CA LYS A 32 28.66 20.03 -4.12
C LYS A 32 27.17 20.06 -4.49
N SER A 33 26.62 19.03 -5.13
CA SER A 33 25.18 18.95 -5.41
C SER A 33 24.46 18.42 -4.18
N LYS A 34 23.51 19.19 -3.66
CA LYS A 34 22.66 18.77 -2.53
C LYS A 34 21.47 17.97 -3.06
N PHE A 35 21.26 16.79 -2.49
CA PHE A 35 20.13 15.91 -2.75
C PHE A 35 19.31 15.76 -1.48
N ILE A 36 17.99 15.95 -1.57
CA ILE A 36 17.03 15.73 -0.49
C ILE A 36 16.01 14.71 -1.00
N ALA A 37 16.04 13.49 -0.48
CA ALA A 37 14.95 12.53 -0.68
C ALA A 37 13.87 12.77 0.37
N ILE A 38 12.61 12.79 -0.06
CA ILE A 38 11.43 12.88 0.77
C ILE A 38 10.51 11.73 0.33
N ALA A 39 10.16 10.84 1.26
CA ALA A 39 9.32 9.69 0.99
C ALA A 39 8.05 9.73 1.86
N GLY A 40 6.90 9.36 1.30
CA GLY A 40 5.62 9.34 2.02
C GLY A 40 4.67 8.26 1.51
N PRO A 41 3.71 7.81 2.36
CA PRO A 41 2.70 6.84 1.97
C PRO A 41 1.68 7.43 1.00
N VAL A 42 1.26 6.65 0.01
CA VAL A 42 0.33 7.05 -1.06
C VAL A 42 -0.63 5.91 -1.37
N SER A 43 -1.94 6.15 -1.27
CA SER A 43 -2.99 5.15 -1.51
C SER A 43 -3.16 4.79 -2.99
N ASP A 44 -2.88 5.74 -3.88
CA ASP A 44 -3.22 5.80 -5.30
C ASP A 44 -2.44 6.90 -6.05
N GLU A 45 -2.56 6.93 -7.38
CA GLU A 45 -1.91 7.93 -8.26
C GLU A 45 -2.26 9.40 -7.95
N HIS A 46 -3.50 9.68 -7.51
CA HIS A 46 -3.92 11.05 -7.18
C HIS A 46 -3.29 11.52 -5.86
N SER A 47 -3.19 10.63 -4.87
CA SER A 47 -2.47 10.87 -3.62
C SER A 47 -0.96 11.06 -3.87
N ALA A 48 -0.37 10.34 -4.82
CA ALA A 48 1.02 10.53 -5.24
C ALA A 48 1.25 11.90 -5.89
N HIS A 49 0.43 12.30 -6.87
CA HIS A 49 0.53 13.65 -7.44
C HIS A 49 0.24 14.75 -6.42
N SER A 50 -0.62 14.50 -5.42
CA SER A 50 -0.82 15.42 -4.31
C SER A 50 0.42 15.55 -3.42
N PHE A 51 1.07 14.43 -3.07
CA PHE A 51 2.33 14.40 -2.32
C PHE A 51 3.46 15.12 -3.06
N LEU A 52 3.63 14.87 -4.36
CA LEU A 52 4.58 15.61 -5.21
C LEU A 52 4.36 17.12 -5.16
N ASN A 53 3.09 17.56 -5.24
CA ASN A 53 2.75 18.98 -5.19
C ASN A 53 2.99 19.60 -3.80
N LEU A 54 2.90 18.82 -2.72
CA LEU A 54 3.20 19.23 -1.35
C LEU A 54 4.70 19.40 -1.09
N VAL A 55 5.55 18.49 -1.61
CA VAL A 55 6.97 18.42 -1.19
C VAL A 55 7.97 19.02 -2.19
N LYS A 56 7.61 19.22 -3.46
CA LYS A 56 8.53 19.79 -4.48
C LYS A 56 8.96 21.23 -4.14
N ASP A 57 10.19 21.59 -4.46
CA ASP A 57 10.66 22.98 -4.39
C ASP A 57 10.81 23.57 -5.81
N PRO A 58 10.00 24.60 -6.18
CA PRO A 58 10.12 25.29 -7.48
C PRO A 58 11.45 25.99 -7.74
N ARG A 59 12.33 26.09 -6.72
CA ARG A 59 13.67 26.71 -6.80
C ARG A 59 14.79 25.68 -6.95
N ALA A 60 14.47 24.38 -6.85
CA ALA A 60 15.43 23.31 -7.09
C ALA A 60 15.81 23.24 -8.57
N THR A 61 16.92 22.56 -8.87
CA THR A 61 17.31 22.29 -10.27
C THR A 61 16.44 21.21 -10.88
N HIS A 62 16.11 20.18 -10.09
CA HIS A 62 15.21 19.07 -10.46
C HIS A 62 14.48 18.55 -9.22
N ASN A 63 13.24 18.09 -9.40
CA ASN A 63 12.40 17.41 -8.41
C ASN A 63 12.03 16.01 -8.93
N CYS A 64 13.03 15.19 -9.26
CA CYS A 64 12.84 13.86 -9.84
C CYS A 64 12.09 12.94 -8.87
N TRP A 65 11.26 12.01 -9.36
CA TRP A 65 10.42 11.19 -8.49
C TRP A 65 10.12 9.79 -9.03
N ALA A 66 9.65 8.92 -8.14
CA ALA A 66 8.97 7.67 -8.48
C ALA A 66 7.90 7.33 -7.42
N TYR A 67 6.86 6.60 -7.80
CA TYR A 67 5.92 5.98 -6.87
C TYR A 67 5.60 4.53 -7.25
N LYS A 68 5.10 3.76 -6.28
CA LYS A 68 4.54 2.42 -6.46
C LYS A 68 3.27 2.26 -5.61
N VAL A 69 2.19 1.77 -6.22
CA VAL A 69 0.92 1.41 -5.60
C VAL A 69 0.43 0.11 -6.26
N GLY A 70 0.65 -1.04 -5.63
CA GLY A 70 0.41 -2.34 -6.25
C GLY A 70 1.17 -2.47 -7.57
N ASP A 71 0.50 -2.89 -8.63
CA ASP A 71 1.11 -3.00 -9.96
C ASP A 71 1.20 -1.67 -10.73
N GLN A 72 0.65 -0.57 -10.18
CA GLN A 72 0.81 0.77 -10.73
C GLN A 72 2.11 1.39 -10.21
N TYR A 73 3.03 1.73 -11.11
CA TYR A 73 4.26 2.44 -10.78
C TYR A 73 4.65 3.39 -11.92
N GLN A 74 5.26 4.51 -11.57
CA GLN A 74 5.73 5.49 -12.53
C GLN A 74 6.94 6.25 -11.95
N SER A 75 7.83 6.70 -12.83
CA SER A 75 8.95 7.56 -12.47
C SER A 75 9.21 8.66 -13.50
N ASN A 76 9.85 9.74 -13.05
CA ASN A 76 10.10 10.94 -13.83
C ASN A 76 11.47 11.56 -13.49
N ASP A 77 12.23 11.93 -14.51
CA ASP A 77 13.56 12.53 -14.39
C ASP A 77 13.54 14.06 -14.17
N ASP A 78 12.39 14.74 -14.30
CA ASP A 78 12.22 16.20 -14.13
C ASP A 78 13.32 17.05 -14.80
N GLY A 79 13.66 16.72 -16.05
CA GLY A 79 14.68 17.42 -16.84
C GLY A 79 16.13 16.95 -16.64
N GLU A 80 16.41 16.00 -15.75
CA GLU A 80 17.65 15.21 -15.86
C GLU A 80 17.61 14.35 -17.13
N PRO A 81 18.77 13.92 -17.67
CA PRO A 81 18.82 13.03 -18.82
C PRO A 81 18.07 11.72 -18.56
N TYR A 82 17.26 11.31 -19.55
CA TYR A 82 16.29 10.22 -19.48
C TYR A 82 16.84 8.94 -18.82
N GLY A 83 16.11 8.44 -17.83
CA GLY A 83 16.41 7.24 -17.06
C GLY A 83 17.57 7.37 -16.07
N THR A 84 18.12 8.56 -15.83
CA THR A 84 19.26 8.76 -14.91
C THR A 84 18.89 9.27 -13.52
N ALA A 85 17.62 9.59 -13.28
CA ALA A 85 17.09 10.02 -11.98
C ALA A 85 15.82 9.24 -11.57
N GLY A 86 14.75 9.25 -12.37
CA GLY A 86 13.47 8.61 -12.04
C GLY A 86 13.59 7.10 -11.85
N ARG A 87 14.08 6.39 -12.87
CA ARG A 87 14.31 4.93 -12.81
C ARG A 87 15.23 4.49 -11.65
N PRO A 88 16.32 5.18 -11.30
CA PRO A 88 17.09 4.84 -10.10
C PRO A 88 16.33 5.02 -8.77
N ILE A 89 15.37 5.95 -8.68
CA ILE A 89 14.47 6.09 -7.50
C ILE A 89 13.46 4.93 -7.49
N GLU A 90 12.82 4.64 -8.61
CA GLU A 90 11.90 3.51 -8.82
C GLU A 90 12.57 2.18 -8.40
N SER A 91 13.80 1.95 -8.88
CA SER A 91 14.64 0.81 -8.50
C SER A 91 14.95 0.74 -7.00
N ALA A 92 15.01 1.88 -6.29
CA ALA A 92 15.18 1.91 -4.84
C ALA A 92 13.89 1.50 -4.10
N ILE A 93 12.72 1.95 -4.58
CA ILE A 93 11.41 1.52 -4.06
C ILE A 93 11.27 0.00 -4.21
N PHE A 94 11.44 -0.54 -5.43
CA PHE A 94 11.38 -1.99 -5.65
C PHE A 94 12.41 -2.77 -4.79
N SER A 95 13.65 -2.28 -4.64
CA SER A 95 14.67 -2.94 -3.81
C SER A 95 14.39 -2.89 -2.30
N SER A 96 13.51 -2.00 -1.85
CA SER A 96 13.12 -1.90 -0.43
C SER A 96 12.04 -2.90 -0.01
N GLY A 97 11.34 -3.51 -0.98
CA GLY A 97 10.18 -4.38 -0.71
C GLY A 97 8.92 -3.62 -0.25
N LEU A 98 8.92 -2.29 -0.32
CA LEU A 98 7.80 -1.43 0.07
C LEU A 98 6.82 -1.21 -1.09
N ASP A 99 5.55 -1.06 -0.74
CA ASP A 99 4.45 -0.71 -1.64
C ASP A 99 3.60 0.41 -1.04
N ARG A 100 2.81 1.10 -1.89
CA ARG A 100 2.05 2.31 -1.53
C ARG A 100 2.93 3.45 -1.02
N VAL A 101 4.07 3.66 -1.70
CA VAL A 101 5.08 4.67 -1.35
C VAL A 101 5.43 5.54 -2.56
N MET A 102 5.55 6.85 -2.34
CA MET A 102 6.19 7.78 -3.25
C MET A 102 7.52 8.27 -2.67
N VAL A 103 8.50 8.49 -3.55
CA VAL A 103 9.78 9.15 -3.23
C VAL A 103 10.03 10.28 -4.22
N VAL A 104 10.23 11.49 -3.70
CA VAL A 104 10.70 12.66 -4.46
C VAL A 104 12.13 12.96 -4.05
N VAL A 105 13.03 13.14 -5.01
CA VAL A 105 14.44 13.51 -4.77
C VAL A 105 14.70 14.88 -5.39
N ILE A 106 14.69 15.89 -4.52
CA ILE A 106 14.98 17.29 -4.84
C ILE A 106 16.49 17.44 -4.99
N ARG A 107 16.94 17.98 -6.13
CA ARG A 107 18.36 18.23 -6.43
C ARG A 107 18.64 19.71 -6.63
N TYR A 108 19.65 20.21 -5.93
CA TYR A 108 20.31 21.50 -6.21
C TYR A 108 21.69 21.24 -6.84
N PHE A 109 21.94 21.84 -8.01
CA PHE A 109 23.19 21.64 -8.75
C PHE A 109 24.37 22.44 -8.17
N GLY A 110 25.43 21.72 -7.77
CA GLY A 110 26.64 22.30 -7.16
C GLY A 110 27.74 22.75 -8.11
N GLY A 111 27.45 22.97 -9.39
CA GLY A 111 28.45 23.33 -10.40
C GLY A 111 29.36 22.19 -10.88
N ILE A 112 29.20 20.96 -10.36
CA ILE A 112 30.00 19.79 -10.77
C ILE A 112 29.09 18.71 -11.35
N HIS A 113 29.29 18.36 -12.62
CA HIS A 113 28.53 17.29 -13.27
C HIS A 113 28.96 15.91 -12.74
N LEU A 114 27.97 15.04 -12.50
CA LEU A 114 28.19 13.70 -11.97
C LEU A 114 28.48 12.64 -13.06
N GLY A 115 28.08 12.92 -14.30
CA GLY A 115 27.93 11.90 -15.37
C GLY A 115 26.73 10.97 -15.09
N SER A 116 26.26 10.24 -16.11
CA SER A 116 25.03 9.45 -15.98
C SER A 116 25.10 8.33 -14.93
N GLY A 117 26.22 7.59 -14.86
CA GLY A 117 26.44 6.61 -13.79
C GLY A 117 26.66 7.23 -12.41
N GLY A 118 27.05 8.51 -12.34
CA GLY A 118 27.13 9.25 -11.08
C GLY A 118 25.75 9.72 -10.59
N ARG A 119 24.88 10.18 -11.50
CA ARG A 119 23.47 10.48 -11.20
C ARG A 119 22.73 9.24 -10.72
N PHE A 120 22.84 8.13 -11.46
CA PHE A 120 22.14 6.89 -11.10
C PHE A 120 22.45 6.47 -9.66
N ARG A 121 23.73 6.45 -9.27
CA ARG A 121 24.15 6.14 -7.89
C ARG A 121 23.74 7.20 -6.86
N ALA A 122 23.67 8.47 -7.24
CA ALA A 122 23.18 9.53 -6.36
C ALA A 122 21.68 9.37 -6.07
N TYR A 123 20.84 9.35 -7.11
CA TYR A 123 19.39 9.22 -6.97
C TYR A 123 18.97 7.90 -6.29
N SER A 124 19.49 6.77 -6.75
CA SER A 124 19.18 5.46 -6.14
C SER A 124 19.71 5.36 -4.71
N GLY A 125 20.91 5.88 -4.44
CA GLY A 125 21.52 5.84 -3.11
C GLY A 125 20.77 6.68 -2.09
N VAL A 126 20.45 7.94 -2.41
CA VAL A 126 19.74 8.85 -1.50
C VAL A 126 18.29 8.41 -1.29
N ALA A 127 17.61 7.87 -2.31
CA ALA A 127 16.30 7.23 -2.15
C ALA A 127 16.36 5.98 -1.26
N SER A 128 17.34 5.10 -1.47
CA SER A 128 17.53 3.88 -0.65
C SER A 128 17.86 4.20 0.81
N ASP A 129 18.70 5.21 1.04
CA ASP A 129 19.03 5.68 2.40
C ASP A 129 17.81 6.33 3.08
N CYS A 130 16.94 7.02 2.34
CA CYS A 130 15.68 7.56 2.86
C CYS A 130 14.72 6.44 3.29
N LEU A 131 14.43 5.50 2.38
CA LEU A 131 13.51 4.36 2.63
C LEU A 131 14.00 3.46 3.77
N ARG A 132 15.32 3.25 3.91
CA ARG A 132 15.93 2.46 5.00
C ARG A 132 15.68 3.06 6.39
N ASN A 133 15.54 4.38 6.48
CA ASN A 133 15.32 5.09 7.74
C ASN A 133 13.82 5.39 8.01
N ALA A 134 12.91 4.92 7.14
CA ALA A 134 11.48 5.11 7.32
C ALA A 134 10.92 4.14 8.38
N PRO A 135 10.03 4.58 9.28
CA PRO A 135 9.22 3.66 10.07
C PRO A 135 8.21 2.94 9.16
N ILE A 136 8.17 1.61 9.27
CA ILE A 136 7.38 0.73 8.39
C ILE A 136 6.27 0.01 9.16
N CYS A 137 5.18 -0.30 8.47
CA CYS A 137 4.13 -1.19 8.95
C CYS A 137 3.76 -2.25 7.90
N LEU A 138 3.33 -3.42 8.37
CA LEU A 138 2.67 -4.42 7.53
C LEU A 138 1.18 -4.12 7.51
N VAL A 139 0.64 -3.77 6.36
CA VAL A 139 -0.80 -3.65 6.12
C VAL A 139 -1.31 -4.97 5.54
N LYS A 140 -2.45 -5.44 6.01
CA LYS A 140 -3.14 -6.61 5.47
C LYS A 140 -4.48 -6.20 4.89
N SER A 141 -4.79 -6.67 3.69
CA SER A 141 -6.17 -6.65 3.18
C SER A 141 -7.06 -7.49 4.09
N LYS A 142 -8.24 -6.96 4.44
CA LYS A 142 -9.25 -7.63 5.25
C LYS A 142 -10.37 -8.12 4.34
N VAL A 143 -10.74 -9.38 4.51
CA VAL A 143 -11.79 -10.05 3.73
C VAL A 143 -13.12 -9.89 4.47
N PRO A 144 -14.18 -9.37 3.82
CA PRO A 144 -15.53 -9.42 4.36
C PRO A 144 -16.08 -10.85 4.26
N ILE A 145 -16.62 -11.35 5.38
CA ILE A 145 -17.23 -12.67 5.50
C ILE A 145 -18.63 -12.50 6.09
N GLY A 146 -19.62 -13.18 5.51
CA GLY A 146 -20.94 -13.35 6.09
C GLY A 146 -21.14 -14.80 6.56
N VAL A 147 -21.85 -15.02 7.66
CA VAL A 147 -22.14 -16.37 8.19
C VAL A 147 -23.61 -16.48 8.54
N GLU A 148 -24.33 -17.43 7.92
CA GLU A 148 -25.65 -17.87 8.40
C GLU A 148 -25.46 -18.67 9.70
N VAL A 149 -25.95 -18.15 10.83
CA VAL A 149 -25.79 -18.76 12.15
C VAL A 149 -27.15 -18.89 12.87
N PRO A 150 -27.53 -20.10 13.32
CA PRO A 150 -28.65 -20.29 14.23
C PRO A 150 -28.43 -19.60 15.59
N PHE A 151 -29.48 -19.04 16.20
CA PHE A 151 -29.35 -18.31 17.47
C PHE A 151 -28.77 -19.15 18.62
N ASP A 152 -28.95 -20.47 18.62
CA ASP A 152 -28.36 -21.38 19.62
C ASP A 152 -26.83 -21.56 19.47
N LEU A 153 -26.24 -21.10 18.36
CA LEU A 153 -24.79 -21.12 18.09
C LEU A 153 -24.14 -19.72 18.08
N LEU A 154 -24.92 -18.64 18.19
CA LEU A 154 -24.43 -17.26 18.10
C LEU A 154 -23.29 -16.96 19.10
N GLY A 155 -23.44 -17.40 20.36
CA GLY A 155 -22.40 -17.26 21.39
C GLY A 155 -21.12 -18.06 21.12
N ALA A 156 -21.23 -19.20 20.44
CA ALA A 156 -20.06 -20.00 20.04
C ALA A 156 -19.32 -19.32 18.88
N LEU A 157 -20.04 -18.74 17.92
CA LEU A 157 -19.46 -17.93 16.84
C LEU A 157 -18.72 -16.72 17.42
N TYR A 158 -19.35 -15.91 18.28
CA TYR A 158 -18.73 -14.72 18.87
C TYR A 158 -17.43 -15.02 19.63
N HIS A 159 -17.36 -16.15 20.34
CA HIS A 159 -16.12 -16.60 20.98
C HIS A 159 -14.98 -16.83 19.98
N GLN A 160 -15.27 -17.44 18.81
CA GLN A 160 -14.27 -17.58 17.75
C GLN A 160 -13.91 -16.21 17.16
N LEU A 161 -14.89 -15.39 16.78
CA LEU A 161 -14.68 -14.06 16.19
C LEU A 161 -13.76 -13.18 17.06
N GLN A 162 -13.99 -13.15 18.37
CA GLN A 162 -13.17 -12.40 19.32
C GLN A 162 -11.71 -12.89 19.35
N SER A 163 -11.48 -14.20 19.34
CA SER A 163 -10.13 -14.79 19.33
C SER A 163 -9.33 -14.48 18.05
N PHE A 164 -10.03 -14.25 16.93
CA PHE A 164 -9.41 -13.94 15.64
C PHE A 164 -9.23 -12.44 15.36
N GLN A 165 -9.67 -11.58 16.28
CA GLN A 165 -9.60 -10.11 16.16
C GLN A 165 -10.28 -9.60 14.87
N VAL A 166 -11.49 -10.07 14.60
CA VAL A 166 -12.31 -9.54 13.50
C VAL A 166 -12.83 -8.14 13.83
N GLU A 167 -13.12 -7.36 12.80
CA GLU A 167 -13.64 -5.99 12.87
C GLU A 167 -14.99 -5.88 12.14
N ASP A 168 -15.67 -4.74 12.29
CA ASP A 168 -16.93 -4.40 11.63
C ASP A 168 -17.97 -5.53 11.69
N ILE A 169 -18.21 -6.05 12.92
CA ILE A 169 -19.21 -7.10 13.13
C ILE A 169 -20.60 -6.47 13.12
N GLU A 170 -21.44 -6.91 12.19
CA GLU A 170 -22.84 -6.50 12.03
C GLU A 170 -23.74 -7.76 12.09
N GLU A 171 -24.98 -7.59 12.56
CA GLU A 171 -25.98 -8.66 12.68
C GLU A 171 -27.23 -8.27 11.89
N ASP A 172 -27.64 -9.11 10.95
CA ASP A 172 -28.88 -8.96 10.18
C ASP A 172 -29.93 -9.97 10.65
N TYR A 173 -30.87 -9.45 11.45
CA TYR A 173 -32.00 -10.17 12.01
C TYR A 173 -33.22 -10.23 11.05
N ASP A 174 -33.26 -9.40 10.01
CA ASP A 174 -34.44 -9.24 9.13
C ASP A 174 -34.38 -10.17 7.90
N ASN A 175 -33.19 -10.53 7.42
CA ASN A 175 -33.00 -11.47 6.30
C ASN A 175 -32.96 -12.95 6.72
N GLY A 176 -33.22 -13.26 7.99
CA GLY A 176 -33.22 -14.61 8.55
C GLY A 176 -34.42 -15.48 8.18
N LYS A 177 -34.21 -16.81 8.12
CA LYS A 177 -35.29 -17.80 8.30
C LYS A 177 -35.51 -18.00 9.81
N ASP A 178 -36.69 -18.49 10.21
CA ASP A 178 -37.03 -18.78 11.61
C ASP A 178 -35.87 -19.44 12.38
N GLY A 179 -35.27 -18.68 13.31
CA GLY A 179 -34.18 -19.15 14.18
C GLY A 179 -32.74 -18.91 13.69
N ILE A 180 -32.54 -18.25 12.54
CA ILE A 180 -31.23 -17.96 11.93
C ILE A 180 -31.04 -16.44 11.78
N THR A 181 -29.82 -15.95 12.03
CA THR A 181 -29.36 -14.58 11.71
C THR A 181 -28.14 -14.64 10.79
N ILE A 182 -27.86 -13.56 10.05
CA ILE A 182 -26.62 -13.42 9.27
C ILE A 182 -25.68 -12.50 10.04
N VAL A 183 -24.48 -12.99 10.37
CA VAL A 183 -23.42 -12.18 10.99
C VAL A 183 -22.36 -11.88 9.94
N SER A 184 -22.19 -10.61 9.61
CA SER A 184 -21.10 -10.11 8.75
C SER A 184 -19.95 -9.55 9.58
N PHE A 185 -18.70 -9.71 9.12
CA PHE A 185 -17.50 -9.17 9.75
C PHE A 185 -16.32 -9.11 8.77
N LYS A 186 -15.24 -8.44 9.16
CA LYS A 186 -13.99 -8.35 8.38
C LYS A 186 -12.83 -9.00 9.14
N VAL A 187 -12.01 -9.79 8.46
CA VAL A 187 -10.86 -10.49 9.04
C VAL A 187 -9.61 -10.36 8.17
N ASP A 188 -8.42 -10.30 8.76
CA ASP A 188 -7.13 -10.41 8.05
C ASP A 188 -7.14 -11.60 7.05
N PHE A 189 -6.71 -11.39 5.81
CA PHE A 189 -6.65 -12.45 4.78
C PHE A 189 -5.91 -13.73 5.24
N ASP A 190 -4.76 -13.60 5.93
CA ASP A 190 -3.95 -14.73 6.44
C ASP A 190 -4.55 -15.47 7.66
N ARG A 191 -5.72 -15.02 8.13
CA ARG A 191 -6.51 -15.66 9.19
C ARG A 191 -7.77 -16.34 8.68
N VAL A 192 -8.24 -16.07 7.46
CA VAL A 192 -9.52 -16.58 6.91
C VAL A 192 -9.65 -18.10 7.06
N GLU A 193 -8.71 -18.88 6.53
CA GLU A 193 -8.75 -20.35 6.58
C GLU A 193 -8.75 -20.90 8.02
N LYS A 194 -8.04 -20.23 8.93
CA LYS A 194 -7.94 -20.63 10.34
C LYS A 194 -9.23 -20.32 11.09
N LEU A 195 -9.88 -19.20 10.78
CA LEU A 195 -11.18 -18.83 11.33
C LEU A 195 -12.29 -19.74 10.79
N GLU A 196 -12.32 -20.02 9.48
CA GLU A 196 -13.21 -21.02 8.88
C GLU A 196 -13.09 -22.38 9.59
N LYS A 197 -11.86 -22.85 9.81
CA LYS A 197 -11.62 -24.10 10.52
C LYS A 197 -12.05 -24.01 11.99
N ALA A 198 -11.70 -22.94 12.70
CA ALA A 198 -12.09 -22.77 14.10
C ALA A 198 -13.62 -22.69 14.30
N ILE A 199 -14.35 -22.09 13.35
CA ILE A 199 -15.82 -22.11 13.34
C ILE A 199 -16.31 -23.55 13.12
N LYS A 200 -15.82 -24.26 12.10
CA LYS A 200 -16.22 -25.65 11.79
C LYS A 200 -15.85 -26.67 12.87
N ASP A 201 -14.73 -26.48 13.56
CA ASP A 201 -14.27 -27.36 14.65
C ASP A 201 -15.06 -27.17 15.96
N ASN A 202 -15.65 -25.97 16.19
CA ASN A 202 -16.29 -25.61 17.47
C ASN A 202 -17.83 -25.40 17.38
N CYS A 203 -18.40 -25.16 16.20
CA CYS A 203 -19.85 -25.10 16.00
C CYS A 203 -20.38 -26.48 15.65
N SER A 204 -21.36 -26.98 16.40
CA SER A 204 -21.88 -28.35 16.26
C SER A 204 -22.77 -28.60 15.04
N ARG A 205 -22.92 -27.60 14.16
CA ARG A 205 -23.56 -27.69 12.84
C ARG A 205 -22.65 -27.03 11.81
N GLU A 206 -22.69 -27.53 10.58
CA GLU A 206 -21.98 -26.93 9.45
C GLU A 206 -22.61 -25.57 9.11
N LEU A 207 -21.96 -24.48 9.54
CA LEU A 207 -22.38 -23.12 9.22
C LEU A 207 -21.95 -22.75 7.80
N VAL A 208 -22.83 -22.04 7.07
CA VAL A 208 -22.53 -21.57 5.71
C VAL A 208 -21.80 -20.24 5.82
N LEU A 209 -20.59 -20.18 5.26
CA LEU A 209 -19.79 -18.96 5.16
C LEU A 209 -19.77 -18.44 3.72
N TYR A 210 -20.01 -17.14 3.58
CA TYR A 210 -20.00 -16.39 2.33
C TYR A 210 -18.80 -15.42 2.34
N LYS A 211 -18.17 -15.23 1.19
CA LYS A 211 -17.12 -14.23 0.96
C LYS A 211 -17.66 -13.22 -0.05
N HIS A 212 -17.45 -11.93 0.21
CA HIS A 212 -17.94 -10.82 -0.61
C HIS A 212 -16.82 -10.10 -1.35
#